data_AF-A0A3B1BIQ8-F1
#
_entry.id   AF-A0A3B1BIQ8-F1
#
_cell.length_a   1.000
_cell.length_b   1.000
_cell.length_c   1.000
_cell.angle_alpha   90.00
_cell.angle_beta   90.00
_cell.angle_gamma   90.00
#
_symmetry.space_group_name_H-M   'P 1'
#
loop_
_entity.id
_entity.type
_entity.pdbx_description
1 polymer ?
#
loop_
_entity_poly.entity_id
_entity_poly.type
_entity_poly.pdbx_seq_one_letter_code
_entity_poly.pdbx_strand_id
1 'polypeptide(L)'
;MNFLFNDDPRTDLLNLLAFLDQFARDYGIHPIEVDDHAVDLVVKNMRYDFPCKDGIEGSSIFKKAASFALHFVNERPIANPLSVDVFSSDLVKTPNHQNGLFAVVIACEGMHRASIRRHDGSIIVIENPIEVSQHSFVDIVDAVTSTSHVVGFKLLTILFEQLAYKTNPDCQYPTKPM
;
A
#
# COMPACT_ATOMS: atom_id res chain seq x y z
N MET A 1 13.60 -7.76 1.21
CA MET A 1 13.73 -7.34 -0.20
C MET A 1 12.69 -6.27 -0.41
N ASN A 2 13.06 -5.08 -0.89
CA ASN A 2 12.09 -4.00 -1.06
C ASN A 2 11.18 -4.30 -2.24
N PHE A 3 9.89 -4.47 -1.95
CA PHE A 3 8.88 -4.83 -2.95
C PHE A 3 8.68 -3.71 -4.00
N LEU A 4 8.75 -2.44 -3.57
CA LEU A 4 8.63 -1.23 -4.40
C LEU A 4 9.75 -0.23 -4.09
N PHE A 5 9.89 0.80 -4.93
CA PHE A 5 10.91 1.85 -4.84
C PHE A 5 12.34 1.32 -4.99
N ASN A 6 12.54 0.37 -5.90
CA ASN A 6 13.87 -0.10 -6.30
C ASN A 6 14.63 0.96 -7.14
N ASP A 7 15.92 0.80 -7.36
CA ASP A 7 16.70 1.77 -8.16
C ASP A 7 16.22 1.82 -9.63
N ASP A 8 15.80 0.66 -10.17
CA ASP A 8 15.22 0.54 -11.51
C ASP A 8 13.69 0.45 -11.45
N PRO A 9 12.94 1.44 -11.97
CA PRO A 9 11.48 1.40 -12.04
C PRO A 9 10.92 0.17 -12.78
N ARG A 10 11.67 -0.44 -13.70
CA ARG A 10 11.24 -1.68 -14.36
C ARG A 10 11.17 -2.85 -13.38
N THR A 11 12.02 -2.86 -12.35
CA THR A 11 11.97 -3.87 -11.30
C THR A 11 10.67 -3.75 -10.50
N ASP A 12 10.24 -2.53 -10.18
CA ASP A 12 8.96 -2.31 -9.51
C ASP A 12 7.77 -2.74 -10.36
N LEU A 13 7.79 -2.43 -11.66
CA LEU A 13 6.75 -2.86 -12.60
C LEU A 13 6.62 -4.39 -12.62
N LEU A 14 7.75 -5.10 -12.74
CA LEU A 14 7.77 -6.56 -12.75
C LEU A 14 7.33 -7.15 -11.41
N ASN A 15 7.80 -6.59 -10.28
CA ASN A 15 7.37 -7.03 -8.95
C ASN A 15 5.87 -6.87 -8.74
N LEU A 16 5.32 -5.74 -9.21
CA LEU A 16 3.90 -5.44 -9.08
C LEU A 16 3.04 -6.39 -9.93
N LEU A 17 3.39 -6.60 -11.20
CA LEU A 17 2.69 -7.56 -12.06
C LEU A 17 2.79 -9.00 -11.53
N ALA A 18 3.97 -9.41 -11.06
CA ALA A 18 4.17 -10.73 -10.47
C ALA A 18 3.35 -10.93 -9.19
N PHE A 19 3.24 -9.90 -8.35
CA PHE A 19 2.41 -9.95 -7.16
C PHE A 19 0.93 -10.08 -7.50
N LEU A 20 0.44 -9.29 -8.47
CA LEU A 20 -0.95 -9.34 -8.90
C LEU A 20 -1.32 -10.73 -9.45
N ASP A 21 -0.47 -11.32 -10.30
CA ASP A 21 -0.66 -12.68 -10.82
C ASP A 21 -0.64 -13.73 -9.69
N GLN A 22 0.34 -13.64 -8.79
CA GLN A 22 0.46 -14.60 -7.67
C GLN A 22 -0.73 -14.50 -6.71
N PHE A 23 -1.13 -13.28 -6.33
CA PHE A 23 -2.29 -13.06 -5.46
C PHE A 23 -3.57 -13.59 -6.11
N ALA A 24 -3.77 -13.34 -7.40
CA ALA A 24 -4.91 -13.87 -8.14
C ALA A 24 -4.95 -15.41 -8.10
N ARG A 25 -3.80 -16.07 -8.24
CA ARG A 25 -3.67 -17.54 -8.12
C ARG A 25 -4.03 -18.05 -6.74
N ASP A 26 -3.46 -17.44 -5.70
CA ASP A 26 -3.60 -17.92 -4.32
C ASP A 26 -5.05 -17.82 -3.82
N TYR A 27 -5.80 -16.83 -4.29
CA TYR A 27 -7.20 -16.62 -3.93
C TYR A 27 -8.21 -17.18 -4.94
N GLY A 28 -7.74 -17.87 -5.99
CA GLY A 28 -8.62 -18.43 -7.02
C GLY A 28 -9.38 -17.38 -7.82
N ILE A 29 -8.86 -16.15 -7.88
CA ILE A 29 -9.44 -15.01 -8.60
C ILE A 29 -8.92 -15.05 -10.01
N HIS A 30 -9.51 -15.88 -10.86
CA HIS A 30 -9.02 -16.03 -12.23
C HIS A 30 -10.07 -15.89 -13.32
N PRO A 31 -9.76 -15.10 -14.37
CA PRO A 31 -8.63 -14.16 -14.51
C PRO A 31 -8.92 -12.78 -13.87
N ILE A 32 -7.90 -12.12 -13.29
CA ILE A 32 -7.95 -10.66 -13.09
C ILE A 32 -7.55 -9.97 -14.39
N GLU A 33 -8.28 -8.93 -14.77
CA GLU A 33 -7.93 -8.10 -15.92
C GLU A 33 -7.10 -6.91 -15.43
N VAL A 34 -5.83 -6.89 -15.81
CA VAL A 34 -4.85 -5.87 -15.42
C VAL A 34 -4.59 -4.95 -16.62
N ASP A 35 -4.67 -3.64 -16.38
CA ASP A 35 -4.25 -2.61 -17.34
C ASP A 35 -2.76 -2.30 -17.14
N ASP A 36 -1.92 -2.86 -18.00
CA ASP A 36 -0.45 -2.67 -17.97
C ASP A 36 -0.05 -1.19 -18.05
N HIS A 37 -0.81 -0.36 -18.78
CA HIS A 37 -0.53 1.06 -18.89
C HIS A 37 -0.79 1.77 -17.56
N ALA A 38 -1.91 1.45 -16.90
CA ALA A 38 -2.21 1.97 -15.58
C ALA A 38 -1.14 1.55 -14.54
N VAL A 39 -0.66 0.29 -14.59
CA VAL A 39 0.43 -0.17 -13.71
C VAL A 39 1.72 0.63 -13.93
N ASP A 40 2.10 0.86 -15.19
CA ASP A 40 3.24 1.72 -15.54
C ASP A 40 3.08 3.16 -15.03
N LEU A 41 1.87 3.73 -15.13
CA LEU A 41 1.54 5.04 -14.57
C LEU A 41 1.67 5.06 -13.04
N VAL A 42 1.23 4.02 -12.33
CA VAL A 42 1.42 3.92 -10.87
C VAL A 42 2.90 4.00 -10.52
N VAL A 43 3.73 3.19 -11.18
CA VAL A 43 5.17 3.11 -10.90
C VAL A 43 5.89 4.44 -11.19
N LYS A 44 5.47 5.14 -12.24
CA LYS A 44 5.99 6.47 -12.59
C LYS A 44 5.52 7.53 -11.60
N ASN A 45 4.21 7.61 -11.36
CA ASN A 45 3.59 8.70 -10.60
C ASN A 45 3.95 8.63 -9.12
N MET A 46 4.09 7.43 -8.55
CA MET A 46 4.58 7.25 -7.18
C MET A 46 6.02 7.75 -6.99
N ARG A 47 6.74 8.13 -8.05
CA ARG A 47 8.08 8.71 -7.99
C ARG A 47 8.13 10.17 -8.40
N TYR A 48 7.53 10.50 -9.55
CA TYR A 48 7.62 11.86 -10.10
C TYR A 48 6.79 12.88 -9.33
N ASP A 49 5.65 12.47 -8.76
CA ASP A 49 4.75 13.35 -8.02
C ASP A 49 4.81 13.07 -6.51
N PHE A 50 6.01 12.78 -5.99
CA PHE A 50 6.16 12.42 -4.59
C PHE A 50 5.93 13.64 -3.67
N PRO A 51 4.94 13.62 -2.76
CA PRO A 51 4.46 14.82 -2.07
C PRO A 51 5.33 15.24 -0.85
N CYS A 52 6.59 14.80 -0.80
CA CYS A 52 7.55 15.18 0.26
C CYS A 52 8.70 16.02 -0.29
N LYS A 53 9.05 17.08 0.45
CA LYS A 53 10.16 17.99 0.11
C LYS A 53 11.52 17.30 -0.01
N ASP A 54 11.76 16.30 0.82
CA ASP A 54 13.03 15.54 0.85
C ASP A 54 13.10 14.44 -0.23
N GLY A 55 12.10 14.38 -1.11
CA GLY A 55 11.97 13.37 -2.15
C GLY A 55 11.79 11.95 -1.60
N ILE A 56 11.94 10.97 -2.48
CA ILE A 56 11.74 9.55 -2.18
C ILE A 56 12.82 9.02 -1.23
N GLU A 57 14.08 9.38 -1.47
CA GLU A 57 15.24 8.87 -0.72
C GLU A 57 15.20 9.27 0.76
N GLY A 58 14.74 10.48 1.08
CA GLY A 58 14.59 10.97 2.44
C GLY A 58 13.30 10.54 3.14
N SER A 59 12.42 9.81 2.45
CA SER A 59 11.07 9.51 2.96
C SER A 59 10.98 8.17 3.66
N SER A 60 10.21 8.14 4.75
CA SER A 60 9.91 6.91 5.48
C SER A 60 9.16 5.92 4.60
N ILE A 61 9.26 4.62 4.96
CA ILE A 61 8.50 3.58 4.27
C ILE A 61 6.98 3.84 4.32
N PHE A 62 6.46 4.45 5.39
CA PHE A 62 5.05 4.79 5.53
C PHE A 62 4.58 5.82 4.50
N LYS A 63 5.42 6.83 4.20
CA LYS A 63 5.16 7.82 3.15
C LYS A 63 5.20 7.15 1.77
N LYS A 64 6.15 6.26 1.54
CA LYS A 64 6.26 5.48 0.30
C LYS A 64 5.02 4.61 0.08
N ALA A 65 4.57 3.89 1.11
CA ALA A 65 3.36 3.09 1.11
C ALA A 65 2.09 3.94 0.84
N ALA A 66 1.97 5.10 1.49
CA ALA A 66 0.87 6.03 1.27
C ALA A 66 0.83 6.59 -0.16
N SER A 67 1.99 7.00 -0.70
CA SER A 67 2.09 7.46 -2.08
C SER A 67 1.67 6.36 -3.06
N PHE A 68 2.24 5.16 -2.91
CA PHE A 68 1.87 4.01 -3.74
C PHE A 68 0.36 3.74 -3.69
N ALA A 69 -0.22 3.61 -2.51
CA ALA A 69 -1.63 3.23 -2.36
C ALA A 69 -2.57 4.24 -3.05
N LEU A 70 -2.28 5.54 -2.91
CA LEU A 70 -3.08 6.59 -3.55
C LEU A 70 -2.95 6.58 -5.07
N HIS A 71 -1.74 6.41 -5.61
CA HIS A 71 -1.57 6.31 -7.06
C HIS A 71 -2.22 5.03 -7.59
N PHE A 72 -2.07 3.90 -6.92
CA PHE A 72 -2.69 2.64 -7.34
C PHE A 72 -4.22 2.75 -7.43
N VAL A 73 -4.85 3.33 -6.41
CA VAL A 73 -6.31 3.57 -6.44
C VAL A 73 -6.72 4.54 -7.53
N ASN A 74 -5.93 5.59 -7.77
CA ASN A 74 -6.24 6.64 -8.75
C ASN A 74 -6.10 6.14 -10.20
N GLU A 75 -5.05 5.38 -10.51
CA GLU A 75 -4.79 4.87 -11.87
C GLU A 75 -5.67 3.67 -12.23
N ARG A 76 -6.25 2.97 -11.24
CA ARG A 76 -7.20 1.85 -11.41
C ARG A 76 -6.67 0.69 -12.29
N PRO A 77 -5.50 0.11 -11.97
CA PRO A 77 -4.90 -0.95 -12.78
C PRO A 77 -5.71 -2.25 -12.84
N ILE A 78 -6.64 -2.51 -11.92
CA ILE A 78 -7.53 -3.67 -11.97
C ILE A 78 -8.89 -3.24 -12.54
N ALA A 79 -9.17 -3.66 -13.76
CA ALA A 79 -10.33 -3.21 -14.53
C ALA A 79 -11.64 -3.75 -13.96
N ASN A 80 -11.69 -5.04 -13.67
CA ASN A 80 -12.91 -5.71 -13.26
C ASN A 80 -13.07 -5.73 -11.73
N PRO A 81 -14.28 -5.41 -11.21
CA PRO A 81 -14.61 -5.62 -9.80
C PRO A 81 -14.45 -7.09 -9.39
N LEU A 82 -14.08 -7.30 -8.13
CA LEU A 82 -13.96 -8.65 -7.56
C LEU A 82 -15.34 -9.15 -7.13
N SER A 83 -15.60 -10.46 -7.26
CA SER A 83 -16.90 -11.04 -6.91
C SER A 83 -17.09 -11.18 -5.40
N VAL A 84 -18.35 -11.17 -4.96
CA VAL A 84 -18.76 -11.40 -3.56
C VAL A 84 -18.40 -12.83 -3.09
N ASP A 85 -18.28 -13.78 -4.02
CA ASP A 85 -17.96 -15.16 -3.67
C ASP A 85 -16.52 -15.32 -3.14
N VAL A 86 -15.65 -14.34 -3.43
CA VAL A 86 -14.26 -14.30 -2.94
C VAL A 86 -14.10 -13.36 -1.74
N PHE A 87 -14.87 -12.25 -1.71
CA PHE A 87 -14.70 -11.21 -0.70
C PHE A 87 -16.01 -10.82 -0.02
N SER A 88 -15.92 -10.30 1.22
CA SER A 88 -17.10 -9.91 2.00
C SER A 88 -18.05 -9.00 1.20
N SER A 89 -19.36 -9.21 1.36
CA SER A 89 -20.41 -8.43 0.70
C SER A 89 -20.32 -6.92 0.94
N ASP A 90 -19.71 -6.50 2.04
CA ASP A 90 -19.55 -5.08 2.35
C ASP A 90 -18.46 -4.41 1.50
N LEU A 91 -17.39 -5.15 1.18
CA LEU A 91 -16.32 -4.65 0.31
C LEU A 91 -16.81 -4.39 -1.11
N VAL A 92 -17.67 -5.27 -1.65
CA VAL A 92 -18.15 -5.17 -3.03
C VAL A 92 -19.11 -3.98 -3.23
N LYS A 93 -19.69 -3.43 -2.16
CA LYS A 93 -20.51 -2.21 -2.21
C LYS A 93 -19.68 -0.95 -2.49
N THR A 94 -18.40 -0.97 -2.15
CA THR A 94 -17.49 0.15 -2.39
C THR A 94 -17.11 0.20 -3.88
N PRO A 95 -17.35 1.31 -4.58
CA PRO A 95 -16.86 1.49 -5.94
C PRO A 95 -15.33 1.42 -5.97
N ASN A 96 -14.76 0.80 -7.01
CA ASN A 96 -13.29 0.67 -7.14
C ASN A 96 -12.61 -0.14 -6.00
N HIS A 97 -13.37 -0.96 -5.27
CA HIS A 97 -12.86 -1.74 -4.14
C HIS A 97 -11.71 -2.67 -4.51
N GLN A 98 -11.66 -3.19 -5.73
CA GLN A 98 -10.59 -4.06 -6.19
C GLN A 98 -9.24 -3.34 -6.12
N ASN A 99 -9.20 -2.09 -6.59
CA ASN A 99 -7.97 -1.31 -6.58
C ASN A 99 -7.62 -0.85 -5.16
N GLY A 100 -8.63 -0.53 -4.33
CA GLY A 100 -8.41 -0.25 -2.91
C GLY A 100 -7.85 -1.44 -2.14
N LEU A 101 -8.38 -2.63 -2.38
CA LEU A 101 -7.92 -3.89 -1.78
C LEU A 101 -6.46 -4.14 -2.13
N PHE A 102 -6.12 -4.13 -3.42
CA PHE A 102 -4.75 -4.38 -3.86
C PHE A 102 -3.80 -3.30 -3.36
N ALA A 103 -4.21 -2.03 -3.38
CA ALA A 103 -3.42 -0.92 -2.86
C ALA A 103 -3.05 -1.11 -1.38
N VAL A 104 -4.02 -1.48 -0.54
CA VAL A 104 -3.81 -1.69 0.91
C VAL A 104 -2.94 -2.92 1.16
N VAL A 105 -3.25 -4.04 0.51
CA VAL A 105 -2.49 -5.29 0.68
C VAL A 105 -1.04 -5.09 0.27
N ILE A 106 -0.80 -4.52 -0.91
CA ILE A 106 0.56 -4.30 -1.42
C ILE A 106 1.32 -3.28 -0.57
N ALA A 107 0.65 -2.22 -0.08
CA ALA A 107 1.28 -1.28 0.84
C ALA A 107 1.73 -1.97 2.15
N CYS A 108 0.90 -2.87 2.70
CA CYS A 108 1.23 -3.66 3.87
C CYS A 108 2.39 -4.63 3.63
N GLU A 109 2.34 -5.39 2.53
CA GLU A 109 3.42 -6.31 2.13
C GLU A 109 4.73 -5.56 1.84
N GLY A 110 4.65 -4.39 1.21
CA GLY A 110 5.82 -3.55 0.93
C GLY A 110 6.47 -2.96 2.18
N MET A 111 5.76 -2.89 3.31
CA MET A 111 6.32 -2.50 4.60
C MET A 111 6.95 -3.67 5.36
N HIS A 112 6.55 -4.91 5.09
CA HIS A 112 7.11 -6.06 5.76
C HIS A 112 8.60 -6.20 5.42
N ARG A 113 9.42 -6.32 6.47
CA ARG A 113 10.90 -6.34 6.43
C ARG A 113 11.54 -5.06 5.89
N ALA A 114 10.79 -3.96 5.84
CA ALA A 114 11.35 -2.66 5.49
C ALA A 114 12.09 -2.04 6.69
N SER A 115 13.11 -1.25 6.37
CA SER A 115 13.93 -0.55 7.36
C SER A 115 13.40 0.86 7.65
N ILE A 116 13.30 1.20 8.93
CA ILE A 116 12.99 2.52 9.46
C ILE A 116 14.31 3.12 9.98
N ARG A 117 14.73 4.25 9.41
CA ARG A 117 15.85 5.03 9.93
C ARG A 117 15.34 6.07 10.92
N ARG A 118 15.82 6.02 12.16
CA ARG A 118 15.47 6.96 13.23
C ARG A 118 16.39 8.19 13.21
N HIS A 119 15.96 9.24 13.92
CA HIS A 119 16.72 10.49 14.05
C HIS A 119 18.08 10.31 14.73
N ASP A 120 18.23 9.30 15.59
CA ASP A 120 19.49 8.94 16.25
C ASP A 120 20.44 8.13 15.36
N GLY A 121 20.05 7.87 14.10
CA GLY A 121 20.81 7.08 13.13
C GLY A 121 20.60 5.57 13.25
N SER A 122 19.85 5.09 14.26
CA SER A 122 19.52 3.68 14.39
C SER A 122 18.60 3.21 13.25
N ILE A 123 18.72 1.94 12.90
CA ILE A 123 17.90 1.27 11.89
C ILE A 123 17.11 0.19 12.59
N ILE A 124 15.80 0.22 12.43
CA ILE A 124 14.87 -0.80 12.92
C ILE A 124 14.18 -1.43 11.73
N VAL A 125 13.82 -2.70 11.81
CA VAL A 125 13.13 -3.43 10.76
C VAL A 125 11.72 -3.78 11.22
N ILE A 126 10.75 -3.66 10.32
CA ILE A 126 9.38 -4.13 10.53
C ILE A 126 9.38 -5.65 10.35
N GLU A 127 9.54 -6.40 11.43
CA GLU A 127 9.73 -7.87 11.38
C GLU A 127 8.44 -8.64 11.11
N ASN A 128 7.33 -8.21 11.71
CA ASN A 128 6.04 -8.89 11.59
C ASN A 128 5.20 -8.28 10.44
N PRO A 129 4.48 -9.10 9.67
CA PRO A 129 3.44 -8.63 8.75
C PRO A 129 2.41 -7.76 9.45
N ILE A 130 1.82 -6.82 8.70
CA ILE A 130 0.77 -5.95 9.23
C ILE A 130 -0.56 -6.71 9.26
N GLU A 131 -1.19 -6.74 10.44
CA GLU A 131 -2.45 -7.44 10.68
C GLU A 131 -3.53 -6.49 11.20
N VAL A 132 -4.69 -6.56 10.55
CA VAL A 132 -5.90 -5.83 10.91
C VAL A 132 -7.08 -6.79 11.01
N SER A 133 -8.11 -6.41 11.76
CA SER A 133 -9.35 -7.19 11.76
C SER A 133 -10.01 -7.12 10.38
N GLN A 134 -10.80 -8.13 10.01
CA GLN A 134 -11.55 -8.12 8.75
C GLN A 134 -12.44 -6.88 8.61
N HIS A 135 -13.11 -6.47 9.68
CA HIS A 135 -13.95 -5.26 9.69
C HIS A 135 -13.11 -4.00 9.42
N SER A 136 -12.00 -3.83 10.14
CA SER A 136 -11.08 -2.71 9.92
C SER A 136 -10.48 -2.72 8.51
N PHE A 137 -10.20 -3.89 7.95
CA PHE A 137 -9.69 -4.00 6.58
C PHE A 137 -10.69 -3.44 5.57
N VAL A 138 -11.97 -3.82 5.67
CA VAL A 138 -13.03 -3.29 4.80
C VAL A 138 -13.14 -1.77 4.94
N ASP A 139 -13.16 -1.25 6.17
CA ASP A 139 -13.25 0.19 6.42
C ASP A 139 -12.03 0.95 5.86
N ILE A 140 -10.83 0.37 5.97
CA ILE A 140 -9.61 0.96 5.41
C ILE A 140 -9.69 0.99 3.88
N VAL A 141 -10.12 -0.09 3.24
CA VAL A 141 -10.29 -0.12 1.77
C VAL A 141 -11.31 0.92 1.33
N ASP A 142 -12.45 1.01 2.01
CA ASP A 142 -13.48 2.02 1.72
C ASP A 142 -12.96 3.45 1.88
N ALA A 143 -12.22 3.72 2.96
CA ALA A 143 -11.61 5.01 3.19
C ALA A 143 -10.55 5.35 2.13
N VAL A 144 -9.66 4.42 1.78
CA VAL A 144 -8.60 4.65 0.78
C VAL A 144 -9.20 4.93 -0.60
N THR A 145 -10.21 4.17 -1.00
CA THR A 145 -10.88 4.34 -2.31
C THR A 145 -11.62 5.68 -2.44
N SER A 146 -12.11 6.21 -1.33
CA SER A 146 -12.89 7.45 -1.28
C SER A 146 -12.04 8.72 -1.05
N THR A 147 -10.73 8.58 -0.84
CA THR A 147 -9.86 9.70 -0.44
C THR A 147 -9.13 10.33 -1.62
N SER A 148 -9.04 11.66 -1.63
CA SER A 148 -8.22 12.40 -2.62
C SER A 148 -6.74 12.34 -2.27
N HIS A 149 -5.86 12.42 -3.28
CA HIS A 149 -4.41 12.29 -3.10
C HIS A 149 -3.83 13.29 -2.07
N VAL A 150 -4.19 14.57 -2.18
CA VAL A 150 -3.67 15.65 -1.31
C VAL A 150 -4.03 15.45 0.17
N VAL A 151 -5.27 15.06 0.45
CA VAL A 151 -5.75 14.86 1.84
C VAL A 151 -5.29 13.49 2.36
N GLY A 152 -5.35 12.48 1.50
CA GLY A 152 -5.05 11.10 1.82
C GLY A 152 -3.60 10.84 2.16
N PHE A 153 -2.66 11.56 1.53
CA PHE A 153 -1.25 11.23 1.70
C PHE A 153 -0.80 11.28 3.17
N LYS A 154 -1.15 12.37 3.87
CA LYS A 154 -0.77 12.53 5.29
C LYS A 154 -1.53 11.56 6.18
N LEU A 155 -2.83 11.37 5.95
CA LEU A 155 -3.65 10.48 6.76
C LEU A 155 -3.24 9.01 6.60
N LEU A 156 -3.00 8.55 5.37
CA LEU A 156 -2.52 7.20 5.08
C LEU A 156 -1.11 6.97 5.60
N THR A 157 -0.23 7.98 5.52
CA THR A 157 1.10 7.89 6.14
C THR A 157 0.99 7.59 7.62
N ILE A 158 0.15 8.34 8.34
CA ILE A 158 -0.07 8.14 9.79
C ILE A 158 -0.73 6.79 10.04
N LEU A 159 -1.75 6.42 9.27
CA LEU A 159 -2.44 5.14 9.40
C LEU A 159 -1.47 3.98 9.26
N PHE A 160 -0.70 3.93 8.16
CA PHE A 160 0.27 2.86 7.92
C PHE A 160 1.36 2.80 8.99
N GLU A 161 1.82 3.96 9.46
CA GLU A 161 2.75 4.04 10.59
C GLU A 161 2.14 3.41 11.86
N GLN A 162 0.91 3.76 12.22
CA GLN A 162 0.26 3.21 13.42
C GLN A 162 -0.05 1.71 13.28
N LEU A 163 -0.40 1.24 12.08
CA LEU A 163 -0.61 -0.18 11.81
C LEU A 163 0.69 -0.98 11.96
N ALA A 164 1.80 -0.45 11.46
CA ALA A 164 3.11 -1.05 11.64
C ALA A 164 3.51 -1.08 13.12
N TYR A 165 3.33 0.01 13.87
CA TYR A 165 3.66 0.05 15.31
C TYR A 165 2.79 -0.88 16.15
N LYS A 166 1.50 -1.01 15.83
CA LYS A 166 0.59 -1.96 16.51
C LYS A 166 1.10 -3.40 16.40
N THR A 167 1.60 -3.80 15.24
CA THR A 167 2.11 -5.16 14.97
C THR A 167 3.57 -5.35 15.32
N ASN A 168 4.31 -4.24 15.39
CA ASN A 168 5.74 -4.19 15.70
C ASN A 168 6.00 -3.12 16.77
N PRO A 169 5.67 -3.39 18.05
CA PRO A 169 5.77 -2.39 19.12
C PRO A 169 7.18 -1.80 19.29
N ASP A 170 8.22 -2.59 19.00
CA ASP A 170 9.62 -2.14 19.09
C ASP A 170 9.97 -1.04 18.07
N CYS A 171 9.21 -0.96 16.97
CA CYS A 171 9.35 0.12 15.98
C CYS A 171 8.79 1.45 16.49
N GLN A 172 7.90 1.44 17.48
CA GLN A 172 7.17 2.62 17.93
C GLN A 172 8.08 3.66 18.60
N TYR A 173 7.83 4.93 18.30
CA TYR A 173 8.44 6.06 19.01
C TYR A 173 7.89 6.19 20.44
N PRO A 174 8.61 6.85 21.37
CA PRO A 174 8.12 7.11 22.72
C PRO A 174 6.72 7.74 22.71
N THR A 175 5.81 7.18 23.51
CA THR A 175 4.42 7.64 23.59
C THR A 175 4.32 8.96 24.36
N LYS A 176 3.46 9.86 23.89
CA LYS A 176 3.07 11.08 24.61
C LYS A 176 1.60 10.99 25.01
N PRO A 177 1.23 11.18 26.29
CA PRO A 177 -0.18 11.26 26.68
C PRO A 177 -0.82 12.48 26.01
N MET A 178 -2.01 12.28 25.45
CA MET A 178 -2.81 13.31 24.80
C MET A 178 -3.91 13.80 25.73
#